data_AF-A0A0R1YA52-F1
#
_entry.id   AF-A0A0R1YA52-F1
#
_cell.length_a   1.000
_cell.length_b   1.000
_cell.length_c   1.000
_cell.angle_alpha   90.00
_cell.angle_beta   90.00
_cell.angle_gamma   90.00
#
_symmetry.space_group_name_H-M   'P 1'
#
loop_
_entity.id
_entity.type
_entity.pdbx_description
1 polymer ?
#
loop_
_entity_poly.entity_id
_entity_poly.type
_entity_poly.pdbx_seq_one_letter_code
_entity_poly.pdbx_strand_id
1 'polypeptide(L)'
;MNYVEATKHFDVSYGQVYAWVKKFKRSGESSLADRRGKSKENNDQLTELEKKDLEIKRLKARLEYVSTEAAVLKKLQEIERRNAAQTSNIRPFNNSHKK
;
A
#
# COMPACT_ATOMS: atom_id res chain seq x y z
N MET A 1 -31.65 -18.89 -24.38
CA MET A 1 -30.22 -19.17 -24.19
C MET A 1 -30.06 -19.98 -22.91
N ASN A 2 -29.68 -21.24 -23.04
CA ASN A 2 -29.33 -22.11 -21.91
C ASN A 2 -27.91 -21.77 -21.39
N TYR A 3 -27.57 -22.17 -20.16
CA TYR A 3 -26.24 -21.97 -19.58
C TYR A 3 -25.12 -22.52 -20.49
N VAL A 4 -25.32 -23.71 -21.08
CA VAL A 4 -24.36 -24.34 -22.00
C VAL A 4 -24.21 -23.58 -23.33
N GLU A 5 -25.27 -22.93 -23.79
CA GLU A 5 -25.21 -22.09 -24.98
C GLU A 5 -24.46 -20.79 -24.69
N ALA A 6 -24.69 -20.20 -23.51
CA ALA A 6 -24.00 -18.99 -23.06
C ALA A 6 -22.49 -19.23 -22.87
N THR A 7 -22.08 -20.38 -22.33
CA THR A 7 -20.66 -20.71 -22.18
C THR A 7 -19.94 -20.75 -23.52
N LYS A 8 -20.56 -21.34 -24.54
CA LYS A 8 -19.99 -21.43 -25.89
C LYS A 8 -19.97 -20.09 -26.60
N HIS A 9 -21.03 -19.30 -26.45
CA HIS A 9 -21.16 -18.02 -27.13
C HIS A 9 -20.18 -16.96 -26.58
N PHE A 10 -19.96 -16.93 -25.27
CA PHE A 10 -19.11 -15.94 -24.62
C PHE A 10 -17.73 -16.45 -24.22
N ASP A 11 -17.40 -17.71 -24.54
CA ASP A 11 -16.16 -18.39 -24.16
C ASP A 11 -15.84 -18.27 -22.65
N VAL A 12 -16.85 -18.55 -21.83
CA VAL A 12 -16.76 -18.49 -20.37
C VAL A 12 -17.15 -19.83 -19.77
N SER A 13 -16.60 -20.17 -18.61
CA SER A 13 -16.95 -21.41 -17.91
C SER A 13 -18.40 -21.42 -17.43
N TYR A 14 -18.99 -22.62 -17.39
CA TYR A 14 -20.34 -22.83 -16.84
C TYR A 14 -20.50 -22.25 -15.42
N GLY A 15 -19.47 -22.42 -14.58
CA GLY A 15 -19.45 -21.90 -13.22
C GLY A 15 -19.55 -20.37 -13.17
N GLN A 16 -18.89 -19.65 -14.09
CA GLN A 16 -18.98 -18.19 -14.18
C GLN A 16 -20.39 -17.74 -14.56
N VAL A 17 -20.98 -18.35 -15.60
CA VAL A 17 -22.35 -18.03 -16.03
C VAL A 17 -23.35 -18.28 -14.89
N TYR A 18 -23.26 -19.43 -14.22
CA TYR A 18 -24.13 -19.75 -13.10
C TYR A 18 -23.97 -18.76 -11.94
N ALA A 19 -22.73 -18.42 -11.58
CA ALA A 19 -22.44 -17.47 -10.52
C ALA A 19 -23.01 -16.07 -10.85
N TRP A 20 -22.86 -15.60 -12.10
CA TRP A 20 -23.42 -14.33 -12.54
C TRP A 20 -24.94 -14.33 -12.49
N VAL A 21 -25.61 -15.36 -13.01
CA VAL A 21 -27.08 -15.46 -12.97
C VAL A 21 -27.60 -15.51 -11.55
N LYS A 22 -26.94 -16.25 -10.65
CA LYS A 22 -27.28 -16.30 -9.22
C LYS A 22 -27.12 -14.92 -8.56
N LYS A 23 -26.03 -14.21 -8.87
CA LYS A 23 -25.75 -12.87 -8.30
C LYS A 23 -26.75 -11.83 -8.79
N PHE A 24 -27.03 -11.84 -10.09
CA PHE A 24 -28.01 -10.96 -10.74
C PHE A 24 -29.41 -11.15 -10.16
N LYS A 25 -29.88 -12.40 -10.02
CA LYS A 25 -31.20 -12.69 -9.43
C LYS A 25 -31.35 -12.18 -7.99
N ARG A 26 -30.25 -12.12 -7.23
CA ARG A 26 -30.27 -11.69 -5.83
C ARG A 26 -30.23 -10.16 -5.67
N SER A 27 -29.43 -9.48 -6.48
CA SER A 27 -29.04 -8.09 -6.20
C SER A 27 -29.06 -7.19 -7.45
N GLY A 28 -29.67 -7.66 -8.54
CA GLY A 28 -29.79 -6.93 -9.80
C GLY A 28 -28.46 -6.72 -10.53
N GLU A 29 -28.50 -5.87 -11.55
CA GLU A 29 -27.37 -5.56 -12.44
C GLU A 29 -26.18 -4.94 -11.71
N SER A 30 -26.43 -4.05 -10.74
CA SER A 30 -25.40 -3.35 -9.96
C SER A 30 -24.44 -4.28 -9.23
N SER A 31 -24.87 -5.53 -9.00
CA SER A 31 -24.07 -6.58 -8.38
C SER A 31 -23.06 -7.24 -9.32
N LEU A 32 -23.29 -7.19 -10.64
CA LEU A 32 -22.35 -7.72 -11.64
C LEU A 32 -21.25 -6.72 -12.00
N ALA A 33 -21.38 -5.46 -11.59
CA ALA A 33 -20.37 -4.42 -11.84
C ALA A 33 -19.00 -4.83 -11.30
N ASP A 34 -17.98 -4.68 -12.13
CA ASP A 34 -16.58 -4.88 -11.71
C ASP A 34 -16.13 -3.69 -10.84
N ARG A 35 -15.80 -4.01 -9.58
CA ARG A 35 -15.36 -3.03 -8.57
C ARG A 35 -13.92 -3.25 -8.14
N ARG A 36 -13.12 -4.04 -8.87
CA ARG A 36 -11.69 -4.15 -8.59
C ARG A 36 -11.03 -2.78 -8.74
N GLY A 37 -10.20 -2.40 -7.77
CA GLY A 37 -9.52 -1.10 -7.74
C GLY A 37 -10.42 0.13 -7.52
N LYS A 38 -11.74 -0.06 -7.38
CA LYS A 38 -12.69 1.02 -7.10
C LYS A 38 -13.03 1.03 -5.61
N SER A 39 -13.10 2.22 -5.02
CA SER A 39 -13.66 2.36 -3.67
C SER A 39 -15.11 1.87 -3.66
N LYS A 40 -15.60 1.33 -2.54
CA LYS A 40 -16.99 0.91 -2.43
C LYS A 40 -17.89 2.14 -2.51
N GLU A 41 -18.39 2.45 -3.70
CA GLU A 41 -19.27 3.60 -3.95
C GLU A 41 -20.63 3.50 -3.24
N ASN A 42 -20.95 2.32 -2.71
CA ASN A 42 -22.14 2.08 -1.89
C ASN A 42 -21.71 1.51 -0.53
N ASN A 43 -20.94 2.28 0.22
CA ASN A 43 -21.11 2.22 1.66
C ASN A 43 -22.13 3.31 1.96
N ASP A 44 -23.37 2.90 2.19
CA ASP A 44 -24.34 3.74 2.88
C ASP A 44 -23.60 4.47 4.01
N GLN A 45 -23.60 5.81 3.92
CA GLN A 45 -23.04 6.78 4.86
C GLN A 45 -22.23 6.15 5.99
N LEU A 46 -20.89 6.08 5.82
CA LEU A 46 -19.99 5.65 6.91
C LEU A 46 -20.44 6.33 8.20
N THR A 47 -20.67 5.53 9.24
CA THR A 47 -21.07 6.05 10.55
C THR A 47 -19.97 7.00 11.04
N GLU A 48 -20.32 8.02 11.82
CA GLU A 48 -19.33 8.96 12.36
C GLU A 48 -18.17 8.26 13.10
N LEU A 49 -18.45 7.11 13.71
CA LEU A 49 -17.44 6.26 14.35
C LEU A 49 -16.47 5.65 13.32
N GLU A 50 -16.98 5.10 12.22
CA GLU A 50 -16.15 4.51 11.16
C GLU A 50 -15.28 5.58 10.47
N LYS A 51 -15.81 6.79 10.28
CA LYS A 51 -15.02 7.93 9.77
C LYS A 51 -13.86 8.26 10.71
N LYS A 52 -14.13 8.30 12.01
CA LYS A 52 -13.08 8.54 13.03
C LYS A 52 -12.04 7.43 13.04
N ASP A 53 -12.45 6.17 12.95
CA ASP A 53 -11.51 5.05 12.90
C ASP A 53 -10.60 5.10 11.66
N LEU A 54 -11.15 5.46 10.51
CA LEU A 54 -10.37 5.70 9.30
C LEU A 54 -9.37 6.84 9.48
N GLU A 55 -9.79 7.96 10.08
CA GLU A 55 -8.90 9.09 10.34
C GLU A 55 -7.82 8.74 11.36
N ILE A 56 -8.14 8.01 12.42
CA ILE A 56 -7.16 7.48 13.38
C ILE A 56 -6.14 6.60 12.67
N LYS A 57 -6.60 5.70 11.79
CA LYS A 57 -5.71 4.83 11.02
C LYS A 57 -4.79 5.63 10.10
N ARG A 58 -5.31 6.64 9.42
CA ARG A 58 -4.54 7.57 8.58
C ARG A 58 -3.49 8.32 9.39
N LEU A 59 -3.88 8.87 10.55
CA LEU A 59 -2.97 9.62 11.43
C LEU A 59 -1.88 8.73 12.01
N LYS A 60 -2.20 7.49 12.40
CA LYS A 60 -1.20 6.51 12.87
C LYS A 60 -0.16 6.19 11.79
N ALA A 61 -0.59 5.96 10.55
CA ALA A 61 0.33 5.73 9.43
C ALA A 61 1.24 6.95 9.18
N ARG A 62 0.69 8.17 9.29
CA ARG A 62 1.50 9.39 9.16
C ARG A 62 2.50 9.54 10.30
N LEU A 63 2.09 9.24 11.53
CA LEU A 63 2.96 9.27 12.70
C LEU A 63 4.11 8.28 12.56
N GLU A 64 3.82 7.05 12.13
CA GLU A 64 4.82 6.02 11.87
C GLU A 64 5.82 6.44 10.79
N TYR A 65 5.33 7.00 9.68
CA TYR A 65 6.18 7.53 8.62
C TYR A 65 7.13 8.64 9.15
N VAL A 66 6.60 9.62 9.89
CA VAL A 66 7.42 10.71 10.44
C VAL A 66 8.39 10.20 11.50
N SER A 67 7.97 9.23 12.31
CA SER A 67 8.83 8.62 13.33
C SER A 67 10.02 7.88 12.71
N THR A 68 9.79 7.13 11.64
CA THR A 68 10.86 6.43 10.92
C THR A 68 11.79 7.41 10.22
N GLU A 69 11.27 8.46 9.59
CA GLU A 69 12.08 9.54 8.99
C GLU A 69 12.98 10.21 10.04
N ALA A 70 12.44 10.56 11.21
CA ALA A 70 13.21 11.15 12.30
C ALA A 70 14.29 10.18 12.84
N ALA A 71 13.98 8.89 12.94
CA ALA A 71 14.93 7.87 13.37
C ALA A 71 16.10 7.73 12.38
N VAL A 72 15.81 7.74 11.08
CA VAL A 72 16.83 7.72 10.01
C VAL A 72 17.74 8.95 10.10
N LEU A 73 17.17 10.14 10.24
CA LEU A 73 17.94 11.39 10.36
C LEU A 73 18.87 11.38 11.58
N LYS A 74 18.36 10.93 12.75
CA LYS A 74 19.20 10.78 13.95
C LYS A 74 20.34 9.80 13.73
N LYS A 75 20.08 8.69 13.02
CA LYS A 75 21.12 7.70 12.73
C LYS A 75 22.19 8.24 11.78
N LEU A 76 21.79 9.04 10.80
CA LEU A 76 22.71 9.72 9.88
C LEU A 76 23.64 10.68 10.64
N GLN A 77 23.08 11.55 11.48
CA GLN A 77 23.86 12.50 12.30
C GLN A 77 24.89 11.80 13.20
N GLU A 78 24.51 10.67 13.79
CA GLU A 78 25.42 9.86 14.62
C GLU A 78 26.60 9.30 13.80
N ILE A 79 26.35 8.85 12.58
CA ILE A 79 27.40 8.34 11.68
C ILE A 79 28.35 9.48 11.28
N GLU A 80 27.81 10.65 10.93
CA GLU A 80 28.60 11.83 10.57
C GLU A 80 29.52 12.26 11.73
N ARG A 81 29.00 12.29 12.97
CA ARG A 81 29.80 12.60 14.17
C ARG A 81 30.92 11.59 14.39
N ARG A 82 30.65 10.29 14.24
CA ARG A 82 31.67 9.25 14.37
C ARG A 82 32.74 9.40 13.31
N ASN A 83 32.35 9.64 12.05
CA ASN A 83 33.30 9.82 10.96
C ASN A 83 34.18 11.06 11.18
N ALA A 84 33.60 12.19 11.59
CA ALA A 84 34.37 13.40 11.92
C ALA A 84 35.40 13.13 13.01
N ALA A 85 35.01 12.45 14.10
CA ALA A 85 35.94 12.06 15.18
C ALA A 85 37.03 11.08 14.72
N GLN A 86 36.72 10.16 13.80
CA GLN A 86 37.73 9.27 13.21
C GLN A 86 38.72 10.06 12.34
N THR A 87 38.25 10.97 11.49
CA THR A 87 39.14 11.78 10.63
C THR A 87 40.10 12.68 11.41
N SER A 88 39.66 13.25 12.55
CA SER A 88 40.55 14.03 13.41
C SER A 88 41.65 13.21 14.08
N ASN A 89 41.44 11.89 14.25
CA ASN A 89 42.40 10.99 14.86
C ASN A 89 43.42 10.41 13.86
N ILE A 90 43.20 10.57 12.55
CA ILE A 90 44.14 10.10 11.52
C ILE A 90 45.27 11.11 11.38
N ARG A 91 46.48 10.75 11.84
CA ARG A 91 47.68 11.57 11.63
C ARG A 91 48.10 11.51 10.15
N PRO A 92 48.41 12.66 9.51
CA PRO A 92 48.93 12.63 8.14
C PRO A 92 50.28 11.89 8.11
N PHE A 93 50.40 10.93 7.19
CA PHE A 93 51.66 10.23 6.95
C PHE A 93 52.60 11.16 6.17
N ASN A 94 53.51 11.83 6.86
CA ASN A 94 54.53 12.69 6.25
C ASN A 94 55.62 11.83 5.61
N ASN A 95 55.63 11.79 4.28
CA ASN A 95 56.66 11.10 3.53
C ASN A 95 57.77 12.10 3.14
N SER A 96 58.71 12.37 4.05
CA SER A 96 59.90 13.16 3.69
C SER A 96 60.95 12.24 3.06
N HIS A 97 60.97 12.17 1.73
CA HIS A 97 62.09 11.59 1.02
C HIS A 97 63.24 12.61 1.02
N LYS A 98 64.24 12.39 1.88
CA LYS A 98 65.50 13.15 1.87
C LYS A 98 66.39 12.60 0.76
N LYS A 99 66.76 13.46 -0.19
CA LYS A 99 67.90 13.27 -1.09
C LYS A 99 69.08 14.06 -0.55
#